data_AF-A0A7X8VCR7-F1
#
_entry.id   AF-A0A7X8VCR7-F1
#
_cell.length_a   1.000
_cell.length_b   1.000
_cell.length_c   1.000
_cell.angle_alpha   90.00
_cell.angle_beta   90.00
_cell.angle_gamma   90.00
#
_symmetry.space_group_name_H-M   'P 1'
#
loop_
_entity.id
_entity.type
_entity.pdbx_description
1 polymer ?
#
loop_
_entity_poly.entity_id
_entity_poly.type
_entity_poly.pdbx_seq_one_letter_code
_entity_poly.pdbx_strand_id
1 'polypeptide(L)'
;MKGRYIKTVIFNSINDLNNIEATVNKEVDRIRNCGGKVITIFSDNWGISPMNLIYTIVYEHENLLSEEDLNAPRKESEGLEE
;
A
#
# COMPACT_ATOMS: atom_id res chain seq x y z
N MET A 1 -13.46 16.23 0.20
CA MET A 1 -14.35 15.11 -0.16
C MET A 1 -13.56 13.82 0.03
N LYS A 2 -14.11 12.81 0.71
CA LYS A 2 -13.43 11.50 0.88
C LYS A 2 -13.46 10.75 -0.44
N GLY A 3 -12.30 10.50 -1.03
CA GLY A 3 -12.13 9.65 -2.20
C GLY A 3 -11.88 8.20 -1.78
N ARG A 4 -12.25 7.26 -2.65
CA ARG A 4 -11.91 5.84 -2.50
C ARG A 4 -10.83 5.48 -3.52
N TYR A 5 -9.79 4.83 -3.04
CA TYR A 5 -8.57 4.54 -3.78
C TYR A 5 -8.24 3.06 -3.70
N ILE A 6 -7.44 2.60 -4.66
CA ILE A 6 -7.00 1.21 -4.80
C ILE A 6 -5.48 1.21 -4.88
N LYS A 7 -4.84 0.46 -3.98
CA LYS A 7 -3.41 0.12 -4.07
C LYS A 7 -3.29 -1.35 -4.39
N THR A 8 -2.55 -1.67 -5.45
CA THR A 8 -2.28 -3.05 -5.88
C THR A 8 -0.82 -3.39 -5.66
N VAL A 9 -0.55 -4.53 -5.05
CA VAL A 9 0.78 -5.10 -4.85
C VAL A 9 0.83 -6.43 -5.59
N ILE A 10 1.82 -6.59 -6.47
CA ILE A 10 1.96 -7.79 -7.31
C ILE A 10 3.22 -8.53 -6.88
N PHE A 11 3.07 -9.81 -6.54
CA PHE A 11 4.16 -10.71 -6.22
C PHE A 11 4.30 -11.72 -7.37
N ASN A 12 5.50 -11.84 -7.93
CA ASN A 12 5.78 -12.78 -9.02
C ASN A 12 6.12 -14.21 -8.54
N SER A 13 6.03 -14.45 -7.22
CA SER A 13 6.31 -15.73 -6.59
C SER A 13 5.56 -15.79 -5.27
N ILE A 14 4.93 -16.92 -4.99
CA ILE A 14 4.21 -17.22 -3.74
C ILE A 14 5.04 -18.00 -2.72
N ASN A 15 6.31 -18.26 -3.01
CA ASN A 15 7.17 -19.12 -2.20
C ASN A 15 7.62 -18.46 -0.88
N ASP A 16 7.43 -17.15 -0.73
CA ASP A 16 7.84 -16.38 0.45
C ASP A 16 6.63 -15.64 1.05
N LEU A 17 5.76 -16.41 1.71
CA LEU A 17 4.55 -15.90 2.35
C LEU A 17 4.83 -14.85 3.43
N ASN A 18 5.93 -15.00 4.17
CA ASN A 18 6.31 -14.05 5.22
C ASN A 18 6.65 -12.68 4.62
N ASN A 19 7.37 -12.66 3.50
CA ASN A 19 7.68 -11.42 2.80
C ASN A 19 6.43 -10.79 2.17
N ILE A 20 5.51 -11.62 1.65
CA ILE A 20 4.22 -11.15 1.12
C ILE A 20 3.41 -10.44 2.20
N GLU A 21 3.22 -11.10 3.35
CA GLU A 21 2.48 -10.53 4.49
C GLU A 21 3.13 -9.24 4.99
N ALA A 22 4.45 -9.24 5.19
CA ALA A 22 5.19 -8.06 5.66
C ALA A 22 5.03 -6.87 4.69
N THR A 23 5.07 -7.13 3.39
CA THR A 23 4.90 -6.10 2.36
C THR A 23 3.49 -5.51 2.36
N VAL A 24 2.46 -6.36 2.43
CA VAL A 24 1.06 -5.88 2.49
C VAL A 24 0.81 -5.08 3.77
N ASN A 25 1.31 -5.55 4.92
CA ASN A 25 1.19 -4.84 6.19
C ASN A 25 1.90 -3.48 6.14
N LYS A 26 3.07 -3.40 5.54
CA LYS A 26 3.79 -2.14 5.35
C LYS A 26 2.99 -1.12 4.54
N GLU A 27 2.30 -1.55 3.48
CA GLU A 27 1.44 -0.66 2.69
C GLU A 27 0.19 -0.22 3.47
N VAL A 28 -0.41 -1.12 4.25
CA VAL A 28 -1.52 -0.78 5.16
C VAL A 28 -1.11 0.27 6.17
N ASP A 29 0.04 0.10 6.81
CA ASP A 29 0.57 1.06 7.78
C ASP A 29 0.88 2.41 7.13
N ARG A 30 1.43 2.40 5.91
CA ARG A 30 1.64 3.63 5.14
C ARG A 30 0.32 4.36 4.90
N ILE A 31 -0.72 3.66 4.43
CA ILE A 31 -2.04 4.26 4.19
C ILE A 31 -2.58 4.88 5.48
N ARG A 32 -2.49 4.16 6.61
CA ARG A 32 -2.94 4.66 7.91
C ARG A 32 -2.17 5.89 8.38
N ASN A 33 -0.85 5.88 8.25
CA ASN A 33 0.03 6.99 8.65
C ASN A 33 -0.24 8.26 7.82
N CYS A 34 -0.67 8.10 6.57
CA CYS A 34 -1.10 9.21 5.73
C CYS A 34 -2.47 9.79 6.10
N GLY A 35 -3.21 9.17 7.03
CA GLY A 35 -4.58 9.55 7.38
C GLY A 35 -5.66 8.81 6.58
N GLY A 36 -5.26 7.77 5.83
CA GLY A 36 -6.16 6.89 5.10
C GLY A 36 -6.81 5.84 5.99
N LYS A 37 -8.03 5.43 5.63
CA LYS A 37 -8.77 4.35 6.28
C LYS A 37 -8.86 3.16 5.34
N VAL A 38 -8.21 2.05 5.71
CA VAL A 38 -8.35 0.78 4.98
C VAL A 38 -9.78 0.26 5.15
N ILE A 39 -10.43 -0.06 4.03
CA ILE A 39 -11.79 -0.57 3.95
C ILE A 39 -11.79 -2.08 3.78
N THR A 40 -10.99 -2.60 2.85
CA THR A 40 -10.86 -4.03 2.61
C THR A 40 -9.53 -4.37 1.95
N ILE A 41 -9.09 -5.60 2.16
CA ILE A 41 -7.92 -6.20 1.52
C ILE A 41 -8.36 -7.55 0.98
N PHE A 42 -8.10 -7.82 -0.28
CA PHE A 42 -8.36 -9.12 -0.88
C PHE A 42 -7.20 -9.50 -1.81
N SER A 43 -7.05 -10.79 -2.04
CA SER A 43 -6.09 -11.32 -2.99
C SER A 43 -6.80 -11.92 -4.19
N ASP A 44 -6.18 -11.79 -5.36
CA ASP A 44 -6.59 -12.45 -6.59
C ASP A 44 -5.39 -12.88 -7.43
N ASN A 45 -5.65 -13.72 -8.43
CA ASN A 45 -4.65 -14.23 -9.38
C ASN A 45 -5.11 -13.96 -10.83
N TRP A 46 -5.84 -12.87 -11.08
CA TRP A 46 -6.50 -12.66 -12.38
C TRP A 46 -5.51 -12.29 -13.49
N GLY A 47 -5.46 -13.11 -14.56
CA GLY A 47 -4.91 -12.74 -15.88
C GLY A 47 -3.40 -12.57 -16.01
N ILE A 48 -2.66 -12.59 -14.90
CA ILE A 48 -1.20 -12.67 -14.85
C ILE A 48 -0.87 -14.12 -14.48
N SER A 49 0.23 -14.69 -15.00
CA SER A 49 0.69 -16.07 -14.76
C SER A 49 0.23 -16.65 -13.41
N PRO A 50 -0.24 -17.91 -13.31
CA PRO A 50 -0.74 -18.50 -12.05
C PRO A 50 0.26 -18.51 -10.88
N MET A 51 1.52 -18.13 -11.15
CA MET A 51 2.57 -17.91 -10.16
C MET A 51 2.51 -16.53 -9.48
N ASN A 52 1.70 -15.62 -10.01
CA ASN A 52 1.56 -14.26 -9.51
C ASN A 52 0.41 -14.17 -8.53
N LEU A 53 0.69 -13.57 -7.39
CA LEU A 53 -0.31 -13.25 -6.36
C LEU A 53 -0.47 -11.73 -6.32
N ILE A 54 -1.71 -11.29 -6.44
CA ILE A 54 -2.06 -9.88 -6.43
C ILE A 54 -2.80 -9.60 -5.13
N TYR A 55 -2.34 -8.61 -4.38
CA TYR A 55 -3.07 -8.07 -3.24
C TYR A 55 -3.61 -6.69 -3.60
N THR A 56 -4.91 -6.50 -3.37
CA THR A 56 -5.59 -5.23 -3.58
C THR A 56 -6.06 -4.69 -2.25
N ILE A 57 -5.63 -3.47 -1.92
CA ILE A 57 -6.01 -2.73 -0.73
C ILE A 57 -6.91 -1.57 -1.15
N VAL A 58 -8.17 -1.59 -0.70
CA VAL A 58 -9.12 -0.51 -0.92
C VAL A 58 -9.15 0.38 0.31
N TYR A 59 -8.97 1.68 0.13
CA TYR A 59 -8.93 2.63 1.24
C TYR A 59 -9.66 3.94 0.90
N GLU A 60 -10.08 4.66 1.95
CA GLU A 60 -10.67 5.99 1.86
C GLU A 60 -9.69 7.03 2.37
N HIS A 61 -9.64 8.20 1.72
CA HIS A 61 -8.79 9.32 2.12
C HIS A 61 -9.46 10.65 1.78
N GLU A 62 -9.31 11.67 2.64
CA GLU A 62 -9.68 13.05 2.29
C GLU A 62 -8.58 13.62 1.36
N ASN A 63 -8.85 13.87 0.06
CA ASN A 63 -7.95 14.46 -0.97
C ASN A 63 -6.89 15.44 -0.39
N LEU A 64 -5.61 15.55 -0.79
CA LEU A 64 -4.79 15.14 -1.94
C LEU A 64 -3.40 14.74 -1.38
N LEU A 65 -2.96 13.51 -1.59
CA LEU A 65 -1.51 13.25 -1.69
C LEU A 65 -1.29 13.16 -3.20
N SER A 66 -0.40 13.99 -3.76
CA SER A 66 0.00 13.77 -5.15
C SER A 66 0.61 12.36 -5.22
N GLU A 67 0.56 11.70 -6.37
CA GLU A 67 1.18 10.36 -6.52
C GLU A 67 2.66 10.33 -6.07
N GLU A 68 3.30 11.49 -5.95
CA GLU A 68 4.65 11.68 -5.42
C GLU A 68 4.73 11.39 -3.91
N ASP A 69 3.75 11.75 -3.07
CA ASP A 69 3.83 11.48 -1.62
C ASP A 69 3.61 9.99 -1.28
N LEU A 70 2.85 9.28 -2.12
CA LEU A 70 2.66 7.83 -2.04
C LEU A 70 3.81 7.03 -2.69
N ASN A 71 4.80 7.69 -3.31
CA ASN A 71 5.98 7.02 -3.89
C ASN A 71 7.33 7.63 -3.46
N ALA A 72 7.34 8.74 -2.70
CA ALA A 72 8.57 9.36 -2.24
C ALA A 72 9.27 8.49 -1.19
N PRO A 73 10.58 8.22 -1.32
CA PRO A 73 11.40 7.81 -0.18
C PRO A 73 11.44 8.97 0.83
N ARG A 74 11.45 8.63 2.12
CA ARG A 74 11.48 9.58 3.25
C ARG A 74 12.31 10.83 2.92
N LYS A 75 11.71 12.02 3.06
CA LYS A 75 12.51 13.13 3.60
C LYS A 75 12.75 12.78 5.06
N GLU A 76 14.01 12.47 5.39
CA GLU A 76 14.44 12.52 6.77
C GLU A 76 14.01 13.88 7.32
N SER A 77 13.16 13.86 8.34
CA SER A 77 12.92 15.03 9.17
C SER A 77 14.26 15.37 9.81
N GLU A 78 14.97 16.33 9.21
CA GLU A 78 16.05 17.02 9.91
C GLU A 78 15.48 17.51 11.23
N GLY A 79 16.17 17.14 12.30
CA GLY A 79 15.75 17.35 13.66
C GLY A 79 15.41 18.82 13.91
N LEU A 80 14.28 19.02 14.58
CA LEU A 80 14.11 20.15 15.47
C LEU A 80 15.12 19.96 16.61
N GLU A 81 16.28 20.59 16.49
CA GLU A 81 17.07 20.97 17.67
C GLU A 81 16.65 22.38 18.09
N GLU A 82 16.60 22.52 19.41
CA GLU A 82 15.96 23.53 20.27
C GLU A 82 16.26 25.01 19.97
#